data_AF-A0A4Q2DU77-F1
#
_entry.id   AF-A0A4Q2DU77-F1
#
_cell.length_a   1.000
_cell.length_b   1.000
_cell.length_c   1.000
_cell.angle_alpha   90.00
_cell.angle_beta   90.00
_cell.angle_gamma   90.00
#
_symmetry.space_group_name_H-M   'P 1'
#
loop_
_entity.id
_entity.type
_entity.pdbx_description
1 polymer ?
#
loop_
_entity_poly.entity_id
_entity_poly.type
_entity_poly.pdbx_seq_one_letter_code
_entity_poly.pdbx_strand_id
1 'polypeptide(L)'
;MQSLALALYFLAVFTGLVNALAIPIRRISIPTSERPVISVGKRHYEARQESSTTSTSIIFEPSGFVVTLRPKPTETASTTTTSTTSTSTATSTTSTSTSTTPTSSQQPQQTPPADGSKKWVVAHHMVGNTFPYKKEDWLEDVKLAHESGIDGFALNTGRDEWEPDRIADAYQAALESKLDFKLFLSLDMASLPCNSAENAQYLRKLVLAHVDHPNQLKYDNRAFVSTFAGENCQFGQGGVEYAWKTQFTQHPELQGKIYFVPSFFIDPARFGSFNGVMDGDFNWNSGWPIKVTTNFAKDLLNEVANRVKEESQRGGLLRKPLNQVLSTASAGGDSAEAELQEALSKFIGSTDTDTEHLNALKALSASLGKRDGEEVKPVYMAAVSPWFFTHYGANSFNKNFIFLSDQHLYSKRWESIINSRDQLDIVQVLTWNDYGESHYIGPIKGDQPDSESWTDGMDHTAWLGLTKYYATAFKTGQFPTIEKDQIYMWSRPHSATAQSPDPVPQPTNFELTEDAVWAVVLTTAPAKVTLTTSNNPDANSQKTFDVPAGVSKLSIPITPGGIMKGVIERDGKVVVELAPTPEQFTFQGSPKNYNFNAFVASAVAN
;
A
#
# COMPACT_ATOMS: atom_id res chain seq x y z
N MET A 1 -9.09 -37.93 -0.37
CA MET A 1 -9.32 -37.66 -1.82
C MET A 1 -10.54 -36.79 -2.09
N GLN A 2 -11.68 -36.93 -1.38
CA GLN A 2 -12.84 -36.04 -1.56
C GLN A 2 -12.67 -34.63 -0.93
N SER A 3 -11.84 -34.45 0.11
CA SER A 3 -11.57 -33.11 0.69
C SER A 3 -10.62 -32.24 -0.14
N LEU A 4 -9.74 -32.86 -0.95
CA LEU A 4 -8.87 -32.13 -1.88
C LEU A 4 -9.65 -31.59 -3.08
N ALA A 5 -10.70 -32.32 -3.49
CA ALA A 5 -11.60 -31.91 -4.56
C ALA A 5 -12.48 -30.72 -4.16
N LEU A 6 -12.81 -30.56 -2.87
CA LEU A 6 -13.63 -29.44 -2.39
C LEU A 6 -12.82 -28.13 -2.30
N ALA A 7 -11.53 -28.20 -1.93
CA ALA A 7 -10.61 -27.06 -1.95
C ALA A 7 -10.24 -26.62 -3.37
N LEU A 8 -10.18 -27.55 -4.32
CA LEU A 8 -9.92 -27.27 -5.74
C LEU A 8 -11.16 -26.75 -6.50
N TYR A 9 -12.38 -27.07 -6.06
CA TYR A 9 -13.62 -26.67 -6.75
C TYR A 9 -14.04 -25.21 -6.50
N PHE A 10 -13.62 -24.61 -5.37
CA PHE A 10 -13.81 -23.18 -5.12
C PHE A 10 -12.81 -22.28 -5.88
N LEU A 11 -11.80 -22.87 -6.51
CA LEU A 11 -10.60 -22.18 -7.00
C LEU A 11 -10.60 -21.90 -8.51
N ALA A 12 -11.74 -22.09 -9.18
CA ALA A 12 -11.83 -22.10 -10.64
C ALA A 12 -12.98 -21.22 -11.19
N VAL A 13 -13.00 -19.92 -10.86
CA VAL A 13 -13.44 -18.85 -11.78
C VAL A 13 -12.77 -17.57 -11.28
N PHE A 14 -12.01 -16.89 -12.15
CA PHE A 14 -11.75 -15.44 -12.23
C PHE A 14 -10.35 -15.23 -12.84
N THR A 15 -10.33 -14.87 -14.12
CA THR A 15 -9.15 -14.29 -14.78
C THR A 15 -9.44 -12.82 -15.06
N GLY A 16 -8.64 -11.93 -14.49
CA GLY A 16 -8.60 -10.52 -14.85
C GLY A 16 -7.16 -10.01 -14.72
N LEU A 17 -6.68 -9.27 -15.72
CA LEU A 17 -5.42 -8.54 -15.63
C LEU A 17 -5.52 -7.51 -14.50
N VAL A 18 -4.60 -7.56 -13.54
CA VAL A 18 -4.48 -6.54 -12.50
C VAL A 18 -3.61 -5.41 -13.05
N ASN A 19 -4.23 -4.35 -13.54
CA ASN A 19 -3.59 -3.05 -13.59
C ASN A 19 -3.84 -2.39 -12.23
N ALA A 20 -2.77 -2.05 -11.50
CA ALA A 20 -2.87 -1.22 -10.31
C ALA A 20 -3.30 0.20 -10.75
N LEU A 21 -4.61 0.44 -10.83
CA LEU A 21 -5.18 1.76 -10.97
C LEU A 21 -5.49 2.28 -9.56
N ALA A 22 -4.74 3.25 -9.08
CA ALA A 22 -5.14 4.07 -7.94
C ALA A 22 -6.43 4.82 -8.29
N ILE A 23 -7.26 5.10 -7.30
CA ILE A 23 -8.59 5.71 -7.48
C ILE A 23 -8.49 7.02 -8.28
N PRO A 24 -9.01 7.12 -9.52
CA PRO A 24 -9.15 8.41 -10.17
C PRO A 24 -10.34 9.12 -9.52
N ILE A 25 -10.05 10.19 -8.77
CA ILE A 25 -11.02 11.03 -8.06
C ILE A 25 -12.15 11.40 -9.02
N ARG A 26 -13.43 11.09 -8.73
CA ARG A 26 -14.59 11.60 -9.49
C ARG A 26 -15.85 11.71 -8.62
N ARG A 27 -16.20 12.98 -8.30
CA ARG A 27 -17.46 13.52 -7.77
C ARG A 27 -18.00 12.91 -6.47
N ILE A 28 -17.71 13.59 -5.37
CA ILE A 28 -18.71 13.82 -4.31
C ILE A 28 -19.60 14.97 -4.79
N SER A 29 -20.86 14.69 -5.13
CA SER A 29 -21.87 15.73 -5.37
C SER A 29 -22.71 15.88 -4.11
N ILE A 30 -22.42 16.86 -3.27
CA ILE A 30 -23.30 17.23 -2.16
C ILE A 30 -24.48 18.01 -2.73
N PRO A 31 -25.75 17.65 -2.40
CA PRO A 31 -26.90 18.44 -2.80
C PRO A 31 -26.82 19.81 -2.12
N THR A 32 -26.80 20.89 -2.92
CA THR A 32 -27.02 22.24 -2.40
C THR A 32 -28.40 22.29 -1.75
N SER A 33 -28.44 22.38 -0.42
CA SER A 33 -29.67 22.73 0.29
C SER A 33 -30.00 24.18 -0.04
N GLU A 34 -30.97 24.40 -0.91
CA GLU A 34 -31.53 25.72 -1.18
C GLU A 34 -32.19 26.26 0.11
N ARG A 35 -31.73 27.44 0.57
CA ARG A 35 -32.58 28.34 1.36
C ARG A 35 -33.23 29.34 0.40
N PRO A 36 -34.52 29.65 0.56
CA PRO A 36 -35.27 30.40 -0.43
C PRO A 36 -34.93 31.90 -0.34
N VAL A 37 -34.59 32.50 -1.48
CA VAL A 37 -34.62 33.95 -1.64
C VAL A 37 -35.73 34.29 -2.62
N ILE A 38 -36.70 35.05 -2.12
CA ILE A 38 -37.78 35.68 -2.87
C ILE A 38 -37.19 36.86 -3.66
N SER A 39 -37.34 36.88 -4.98
CA SER A 39 -38.05 37.96 -5.71
C SER A 39 -37.96 37.85 -7.24
N VAL A 40 -39.15 37.72 -7.85
CA VAL A 40 -39.70 38.49 -9.00
C VAL A 40 -38.82 38.73 -10.25
N GLY A 41 -39.28 38.22 -11.40
CA GLY A 41 -38.98 38.86 -12.70
C GLY A 41 -39.11 37.99 -13.96
N LYS A 42 -40.32 37.96 -14.55
CA LYS A 42 -40.69 37.37 -15.86
C LYS A 42 -39.68 37.61 -17.01
N ARG A 43 -39.46 36.59 -17.87
CA ARG A 43 -39.88 36.64 -19.29
C ARG A 43 -39.73 35.28 -20.02
N HIS A 44 -40.77 34.96 -20.78
CA HIS A 44 -40.93 33.83 -21.70
C HIS A 44 -39.93 33.84 -22.87
N TYR A 45 -39.56 32.64 -23.35
CA TYR A 45 -39.45 32.34 -24.78
C TYR A 45 -39.74 30.84 -25.02
N GLU A 46 -40.75 30.55 -25.83
CA GLU A 46 -41.08 29.24 -26.38
C GLU A 46 -40.38 29.05 -27.74
N ALA A 47 -40.03 27.79 -28.06
CA ALA A 47 -39.99 27.14 -29.39
C ALA A 47 -39.02 25.95 -29.31
N ARG A 48 -39.20 24.77 -29.93
CA ARG A 48 -40.28 24.10 -30.66
C ARG A 48 -39.75 22.68 -30.88
N GLN A 49 -40.56 21.64 -30.66
CA GLN A 49 -40.26 20.27 -31.08
C GLN A 49 -40.48 20.14 -32.59
N GLU A 50 -39.58 19.45 -33.30
CA GLU A 50 -39.89 18.77 -34.55
C GLU A 50 -39.07 17.46 -34.63
N SER A 51 -39.78 16.36 -34.87
CA SER A 51 -39.24 15.03 -35.12
C SER A 51 -39.26 14.76 -36.63
N SER A 52 -38.24 14.09 -37.17
CA SER A 52 -38.38 13.34 -38.42
C SER A 52 -37.24 12.33 -38.59
N THR A 53 -37.65 11.09 -38.84
CA THR A 53 -36.87 9.87 -39.07
C THR A 53 -36.47 9.72 -40.54
N THR A 54 -35.25 9.29 -40.84
CA THR A 54 -34.99 8.24 -41.86
C THR A 54 -33.64 7.57 -41.63
N SER A 55 -33.65 6.25 -41.48
CA SER A 55 -32.49 5.38 -41.32
C SER A 55 -32.03 4.82 -42.67
N THR A 56 -30.72 4.73 -42.90
CA THR A 56 -30.11 3.69 -43.73
C THR A 56 -28.79 3.31 -43.08
N SER A 57 -28.70 2.06 -42.65
CA SER A 57 -27.61 1.47 -41.87
C SER A 57 -26.61 0.74 -42.78
N ILE A 58 -25.31 0.95 -42.55
CA ILE A 58 -24.25 -0.01 -42.86
C ILE A 58 -23.34 -0.10 -41.62
N ILE A 59 -22.98 -1.35 -41.30
CA ILE A 59 -22.58 -1.92 -40.01
C ILE A 59 -21.10 -1.67 -39.69
N PHE A 60 -20.78 -1.36 -38.42
CA PHE A 60 -19.64 -1.90 -37.67
C PHE A 60 -19.97 -1.89 -36.16
N GLU A 61 -19.87 -3.06 -35.51
CA GLU A 61 -20.15 -3.31 -34.09
C GLU A 61 -19.15 -2.58 -33.15
N PRO A 62 -19.56 -2.09 -31.95
CA PRO A 62 -19.80 -2.95 -30.78
C PRO A 62 -20.96 -2.50 -29.85
N SER A 63 -21.69 -3.45 -29.24
CA SER A 63 -22.44 -3.16 -28.01
C SER A 63 -23.03 -4.39 -27.33
N GLY A 64 -22.91 -4.46 -26.00
CA GLY A 64 -23.87 -5.13 -25.13
C GLY A 64 -23.68 -4.71 -23.68
N PHE A 65 -24.71 -4.53 -22.84
CA PHE A 65 -26.11 -4.20 -23.05
C PHE A 65 -26.60 -3.61 -21.69
N VAL A 66 -27.45 -2.59 -21.72
CA VAL A 66 -28.16 -2.05 -20.56
C VAL A 66 -29.62 -2.51 -20.65
N VAL A 67 -30.20 -2.95 -19.53
CA VAL A 67 -31.66 -3.12 -19.39
C VAL A 67 -32.13 -2.40 -18.14
N THR A 68 -33.03 -1.43 -18.33
CA THR A 68 -33.86 -0.78 -17.31
C THR A 68 -35.27 -1.36 -17.31
N LEU A 69 -35.84 -1.66 -16.13
CA LEU A 69 -37.30 -1.58 -15.88
C LEU A 69 -37.58 -1.10 -14.44
N ARG A 70 -38.68 -0.36 -14.29
CA ARG A 70 -39.14 0.47 -13.14
C ARG A 70 -40.38 -0.20 -12.45
N PRO A 71 -41.05 0.36 -11.40
CA PRO A 71 -41.07 -0.19 -10.02
C PRO A 71 -42.45 -0.62 -9.41
N LYS A 72 -42.38 -1.38 -8.29
CA LYS A 72 -43.27 -1.59 -7.07
C LYS A 72 -44.77 -1.95 -7.24
N PRO A 73 -45.51 -2.55 -6.25
CA PRO A 73 -45.60 -2.29 -4.77
C PRO A 73 -45.61 -3.55 -3.83
N THR A 74 -45.07 -3.49 -2.59
CA THR A 74 -45.71 -3.39 -1.24
C THR A 74 -46.73 -4.49 -0.83
N GLU A 75 -46.43 -5.32 0.20
CA GLU A 75 -47.37 -5.70 1.31
C GLU A 75 -46.69 -6.48 2.48
N THR A 76 -46.78 -5.89 3.68
CA THR A 76 -47.25 -6.34 5.02
C THR A 76 -47.06 -7.78 5.58
N ALA A 77 -46.29 -7.85 6.68
CA ALA A 77 -46.49 -8.49 8.01
C ALA A 77 -46.64 -10.01 8.28
N SER A 78 -45.90 -10.43 9.34
CA SER A 78 -46.32 -11.18 10.55
C SER A 78 -45.84 -12.64 10.81
N THR A 79 -45.26 -12.75 12.03
CA THR A 79 -45.33 -13.83 13.06
C THR A 79 -44.51 -15.14 12.98
N THR A 80 -43.54 -15.21 13.91
CA THR A 80 -43.34 -16.21 15.00
C THR A 80 -43.29 -17.71 14.68
N THR A 81 -42.15 -18.37 14.95
CA THR A 81 -42.11 -19.55 15.86
C THR A 81 -40.68 -19.90 16.32
N THR A 82 -40.63 -20.30 17.59
CA THR A 82 -39.51 -20.77 18.43
C THR A 82 -39.12 -22.22 18.12
N SER A 83 -37.84 -22.60 18.28
CA SER A 83 -37.45 -23.90 18.92
C SER A 83 -35.93 -24.08 19.11
N THR A 84 -35.55 -24.12 20.39
CA THR A 84 -34.69 -25.11 21.10
C THR A 84 -33.53 -25.86 20.40
N THR A 85 -32.33 -25.53 20.88
CA THR A 85 -31.24 -26.38 21.44
C THR A 85 -31.05 -27.83 20.97
N SER A 86 -29.82 -28.16 20.54
CA SER A 86 -29.13 -29.37 21.01
C SER A 86 -27.60 -29.28 20.84
N THR A 87 -26.93 -29.65 21.92
CA THR A 87 -25.50 -29.83 22.17
C THR A 87 -24.98 -31.08 21.44
N SER A 88 -23.74 -31.03 20.92
CA SER A 88 -22.94 -32.26 20.78
C SER A 88 -21.46 -31.98 21.01
N THR A 89 -20.94 -32.76 21.96
CA THR A 89 -19.55 -32.85 22.43
C THR A 89 -18.72 -33.62 21.41
N ALA A 90 -17.54 -33.12 21.03
CA ALA A 90 -16.56 -33.90 20.29
C ALA A 90 -15.13 -33.64 20.81
N THR A 91 -14.49 -34.75 21.14
CA THR A 91 -13.22 -34.98 21.81
C THR A 91 -12.02 -34.46 21.00
N SER A 92 -11.14 -33.70 21.65
CA SER A 92 -9.90 -33.17 21.05
C SER A 92 -8.79 -34.24 21.00
N THR A 93 -8.17 -34.37 19.83
CA THR A 93 -6.88 -35.05 19.66
C THR A 93 -5.85 -33.98 19.29
N THR A 94 -4.82 -33.87 20.11
CA THR A 94 -3.78 -32.84 20.06
C THR A 94 -2.79 -33.12 18.93
N SER A 95 -2.68 -32.22 17.95
CA SER A 95 -1.55 -32.16 17.01
C SER A 95 -0.68 -30.94 17.36
N THR A 96 0.62 -31.19 17.51
CA THR A 96 1.65 -30.22 17.89
C THR A 96 2.11 -29.45 16.66
N SER A 97 1.94 -28.13 16.64
CA SER A 97 2.41 -27.25 15.56
C SER A 97 3.88 -26.80 15.77
N THR A 98 4.55 -26.60 14.64
CA THR A 98 5.99 -26.44 14.43
C THR A 98 6.52 -25.05 14.79
N SER A 99 7.78 -25.01 15.25
CA SER A 99 8.46 -23.83 15.78
C SER A 99 8.93 -22.86 14.69
N THR A 100 8.37 -21.65 14.65
CA THR A 100 9.04 -20.47 14.06
C THR A 100 10.17 -20.00 14.97
N THR A 101 11.41 -20.04 14.48
CA THR A 101 12.62 -19.52 15.15
C THR A 101 12.67 -18.00 14.94
N PRO A 102 12.97 -17.19 15.97
CA PRO A 102 13.10 -15.74 15.79
C PRO A 102 14.20 -15.43 14.77
N THR A 103 13.86 -14.72 13.71
CA THR A 103 14.83 -14.25 12.71
C THR A 103 15.42 -12.92 13.21
N SER A 104 16.64 -12.98 13.72
CA SER A 104 17.45 -11.80 14.02
C SER A 104 18.20 -11.38 12.76
N SER A 105 17.88 -10.20 12.22
CA SER A 105 18.70 -9.57 11.20
C SER A 105 19.86 -8.86 11.89
N GLN A 106 21.08 -9.40 11.77
CA GLN A 106 22.28 -8.63 12.12
C GLN A 106 22.28 -7.36 11.28
N GLN A 107 22.32 -6.21 11.94
CA GLN A 107 22.22 -4.91 11.30
C GLN A 107 23.50 -4.60 10.54
N PRO A 108 23.47 -4.49 9.20
CA PRO A 108 24.65 -4.10 8.46
C PRO A 108 25.03 -2.66 8.78
N GLN A 109 26.31 -2.46 9.07
CA GLN A 109 26.90 -1.13 9.20
C GLN A 109 27.29 -0.67 7.80
N GLN A 110 26.52 0.24 7.21
CA GLN A 110 26.87 0.84 5.92
C GLN A 110 27.51 2.22 6.13
N THR A 111 28.56 2.50 5.36
CA THR A 111 29.21 3.81 5.34
C THR A 111 28.24 4.87 4.77
N PRO A 112 28.33 6.13 5.21
CA PRO A 112 27.62 7.24 4.55
C PRO A 112 27.89 7.24 3.04
N PRO A 113 26.98 7.79 2.20
CA PRO A 113 27.17 7.85 0.76
C PRO A 113 28.56 8.43 0.44
N ALA A 114 29.34 7.72 -0.36
CA ALA A 114 30.72 8.14 -0.70
C ALA A 114 30.76 9.50 -1.42
N ASP A 115 29.64 9.94 -1.98
CA ASP A 115 29.46 11.21 -2.70
C ASP A 115 28.94 12.36 -1.83
N GLY A 116 28.59 12.12 -0.56
CA GLY A 116 28.03 13.14 0.34
C GLY A 116 26.60 13.58 0.02
N SER A 117 25.88 12.87 -0.87
CA SER A 117 24.50 13.19 -1.23
C SER A 117 23.51 12.97 -0.08
N LYS A 118 22.56 13.91 0.11
CA LYS A 118 21.48 13.77 1.09
C LYS A 118 20.48 12.72 0.59
N LYS A 119 20.23 11.70 1.41
CA LYS A 119 19.14 10.74 1.20
C LYS A 119 17.86 11.30 1.77
N TRP A 120 16.75 11.15 1.05
CA TRP A 120 15.45 11.70 1.45
C TRP A 120 14.46 10.59 1.75
N VAL A 121 13.68 10.78 2.81
CA VAL A 121 12.47 9.99 3.05
C VAL A 121 11.29 10.92 2.95
N VAL A 122 10.35 10.63 2.05
CA VAL A 122 9.14 11.44 1.85
C VAL A 122 7.91 10.55 1.98
N ALA A 123 6.74 11.13 2.22
CA ALA A 123 5.48 10.37 2.22
C ALA A 123 4.55 10.88 1.13
N HIS A 124 3.86 9.98 0.45
CA HIS A 124 2.84 10.36 -0.52
C HIS A 124 1.62 10.92 0.19
N HIS A 125 1.14 12.08 -0.23
CA HIS A 125 0.00 12.74 0.38
C HIS A 125 -1.07 12.97 -0.68
N MET A 126 -2.21 12.32 -0.53
CA MET A 126 -3.39 12.48 -1.37
C MET A 126 -4.01 13.85 -1.08
N VAL A 127 -3.76 14.84 -1.95
CA VAL A 127 -4.38 16.18 -1.82
C VAL A 127 -5.89 16.08 -2.03
N GLY A 128 -6.35 15.14 -2.86
CA GLY A 128 -7.78 14.84 -3.05
C GLY A 128 -8.55 14.53 -1.75
N ASN A 129 -7.88 14.04 -0.70
CA ASN A 129 -8.51 13.75 0.59
C ASN A 129 -8.52 14.96 1.55
N THR A 130 -8.07 16.12 1.08
CA THR A 130 -7.84 17.31 1.93
C THR A 130 -8.83 18.44 1.68
N PHE A 131 -9.95 18.20 0.97
CA PHE A 131 -10.97 19.24 0.77
C PHE A 131 -11.33 20.01 2.05
N PRO A 132 -11.60 19.37 3.20
CA PRO A 132 -11.93 20.07 4.44
C PRO A 132 -10.71 20.56 5.24
N TYR A 133 -9.47 20.24 4.83
CA TYR A 133 -8.28 20.67 5.55
C TYR A 133 -8.19 22.19 5.61
N LYS A 134 -7.71 22.66 6.74
CA LYS A 134 -7.18 24.00 6.94
C LYS A 134 -5.66 23.92 7.01
N LYS A 135 -5.00 25.07 6.95
CA LYS A 135 -3.55 25.18 7.10
C LYS A 135 -3.05 24.57 8.43
N GLU A 136 -3.84 24.67 9.50
CA GLU A 136 -3.47 24.09 10.80
C GLU A 136 -3.39 22.55 10.74
N ASP A 137 -4.28 21.89 10.00
CA ASP A 137 -4.24 20.44 9.78
C ASP A 137 -2.94 20.05 9.06
N TRP A 138 -2.58 20.79 8.00
CA TRP A 138 -1.30 20.63 7.31
C TRP A 138 -0.10 20.84 8.22
N LEU A 139 -0.14 21.85 9.11
CA LEU A 139 0.96 22.14 10.04
C LEU A 139 1.17 21.01 11.05
N GLU A 140 0.08 20.42 11.55
CA GLU A 140 0.14 19.23 12.41
C GLU A 140 0.75 18.04 11.67
N ASP A 141 0.30 17.78 10.44
CA ASP A 141 0.78 16.66 9.63
C ASP A 141 2.27 16.82 9.28
N VAL A 142 2.72 18.03 8.91
CA VAL A 142 4.13 18.37 8.68
C VAL A 142 4.98 18.11 9.91
N LYS A 143 4.53 18.53 11.10
CA LYS A 143 5.27 18.33 12.35
C LYS A 143 5.36 16.84 12.70
N LEU A 144 4.24 16.13 12.65
CA LEU A 144 4.20 14.71 12.98
C LEU A 144 5.05 13.87 12.00
N ALA A 145 4.98 14.15 10.70
CA ALA A 145 5.79 13.49 9.69
C ALA A 145 7.29 13.73 9.95
N HIS A 146 7.68 14.98 10.20
CA HIS A 146 9.06 15.34 10.52
C HIS A 146 9.57 14.64 11.79
N GLU A 147 8.78 14.63 12.87
CA GLU A 147 9.11 13.93 14.12
C GLU A 147 9.25 12.41 13.94
N SER A 148 8.59 11.87 12.92
CA SER A 148 8.60 10.47 12.51
C SER A 148 9.68 10.14 11.46
N GLY A 149 10.59 11.09 11.19
CA GLY A 149 11.74 10.89 10.30
C GLY A 149 11.45 11.09 8.81
N ILE A 150 10.26 11.56 8.44
CA ILE A 150 9.89 11.92 7.07
C ILE A 150 10.33 13.37 6.80
N ASP A 151 11.10 13.59 5.76
CA ASP A 151 11.65 14.89 5.37
C ASP A 151 10.71 15.72 4.49
N GLY A 152 9.63 15.13 3.97
CA GLY A 152 8.72 15.85 3.09
C GLY A 152 7.50 15.09 2.60
N PHE A 153 6.62 15.80 1.89
CA PHE A 153 5.46 15.19 1.21
C PHE A 153 5.56 15.29 -0.32
N ALA A 154 5.22 14.17 -0.97
CA ALA A 154 4.88 14.13 -2.39
C ALA A 154 3.39 14.43 -2.51
N LEU A 155 3.03 15.65 -2.90
CA LEU A 155 1.64 16.13 -2.98
C LEU A 155 0.98 15.58 -4.25
N ASN A 156 0.23 14.49 -4.10
CA ASN A 156 -0.56 13.89 -5.17
C ASN A 156 -1.74 14.80 -5.52
N THR A 157 -1.70 15.40 -6.71
CA THR A 157 -2.72 16.34 -7.15
C THR A 157 -3.43 15.89 -8.42
N GLY A 158 -4.75 15.83 -8.34
CA GLY A 158 -5.68 15.53 -9.39
C GLY A 158 -6.30 16.80 -10.01
N ARG A 159 -7.49 16.63 -10.60
CA ARG A 159 -8.11 17.64 -11.48
C ARG A 159 -9.03 18.64 -10.78
N ASP A 160 -9.31 18.47 -9.49
CA ASP A 160 -10.33 19.27 -8.84
C ASP A 160 -9.82 20.71 -8.59
N GLU A 161 -10.68 21.70 -8.86
CA GLU A 161 -10.26 23.11 -8.95
C GLU A 161 -9.79 23.72 -7.63
N TRP A 162 -10.13 23.10 -6.50
CA TRP A 162 -9.78 23.52 -5.15
C TRP A 162 -8.44 22.95 -4.67
N GLU A 163 -7.91 21.90 -5.30
CA GLU A 163 -6.66 21.27 -4.86
C GLU A 163 -5.45 22.22 -4.87
N PRO A 164 -5.29 23.14 -5.85
CA PRO A 164 -4.21 24.12 -5.81
C PRO A 164 -4.21 25.01 -4.55
N ASP A 165 -5.39 25.32 -3.99
CA ASP A 165 -5.48 26.10 -2.74
C ASP A 165 -4.99 25.27 -1.54
N ARG A 166 -5.30 23.98 -1.50
CA ARG A 166 -4.79 23.05 -0.46
C ARG A 166 -3.28 22.82 -0.59
N ILE A 167 -2.74 22.80 -1.81
CA ILE A 167 -1.29 22.76 -2.05
C ILE A 167 -0.63 24.04 -1.51
N ALA A 168 -1.23 25.21 -1.77
CA ALA A 168 -0.72 26.48 -1.24
C ALA A 168 -0.73 26.49 0.30
N ASP A 169 -1.79 25.98 0.94
CA ASP A 169 -1.86 25.80 2.39
C ASP A 169 -0.74 24.88 2.91
N ALA A 170 -0.45 23.78 2.23
CA ALA A 170 0.63 22.86 2.59
C ALA A 170 2.01 23.55 2.55
N TYR A 171 2.31 24.31 1.50
CA TYR A 171 3.55 25.08 1.38
C TYR A 171 3.68 26.16 2.46
N GLN A 172 2.58 26.86 2.76
CA GLN A 172 2.55 27.84 3.83
C GLN A 172 2.75 27.19 5.21
N ALA A 173 2.13 26.04 5.47
CA ALA A 173 2.32 25.27 6.70
C ALA A 173 3.76 24.79 6.85
N ALA A 174 4.38 24.27 5.77
CA ALA A 174 5.79 23.87 5.78
C ALA A 174 6.71 25.05 6.10
N LEU A 175 6.45 26.24 5.53
CA LEU A 175 7.20 27.46 5.85
C LEU A 175 7.03 27.90 7.31
N GLU A 176 5.80 27.91 7.81
CA GLU A 176 5.46 28.31 9.18
C GLU A 176 5.98 27.33 10.25
N SER A 177 6.14 26.05 9.89
CA SER A 177 6.73 25.04 10.76
C SER A 177 8.16 25.37 11.17
N LYS A 178 8.90 26.14 10.34
CA LYS A 178 10.33 26.43 10.47
C LYS A 178 11.22 25.18 10.47
N LEU A 179 10.68 24.04 10.04
CA LEU A 179 11.41 22.80 9.82
C LEU A 179 11.99 22.79 8.41
N ASP A 180 13.06 22.02 8.17
CA ASP A 180 13.57 21.75 6.82
C ASP A 180 12.67 20.73 6.08
N PHE A 181 11.35 20.88 6.20
CA PHE A 181 10.37 19.98 5.59
C PHE A 181 10.12 20.38 4.14
N LYS A 182 10.23 19.44 3.22
CA LYS A 182 10.13 19.67 1.79
C LYS A 182 8.82 19.17 1.20
N LEU A 183 8.42 19.79 0.11
CA LEU A 183 7.23 19.41 -0.65
C LEU A 183 7.60 19.36 -2.13
N PHE A 184 6.92 18.50 -2.87
CA PHE A 184 6.95 18.52 -4.33
C PHE A 184 5.64 17.98 -4.89
N LEU A 185 5.32 18.35 -6.13
CA LEU A 185 4.12 17.85 -6.78
C LEU A 185 4.35 16.46 -7.34
N SER A 186 3.42 15.56 -7.04
CA SER A 186 3.18 14.31 -7.75
C SER A 186 1.93 14.49 -8.60
N LEU A 187 2.09 14.78 -9.88
CA LEU A 187 0.95 15.00 -10.78
C LEU A 187 0.21 13.67 -11.00
N ASP A 188 -1.06 13.58 -10.57
CA ASP A 188 -1.88 12.39 -10.78
C ASP A 188 -2.44 12.38 -12.19
N MET A 189 -1.72 11.70 -13.09
CA MET A 189 -2.09 11.60 -14.50
C MET A 189 -3.21 10.58 -14.77
N ALA A 190 -3.66 9.83 -13.76
CA ALA A 190 -4.89 9.05 -13.84
C ALA A 190 -6.14 9.93 -13.60
N SER A 191 -5.99 11.07 -12.91
CA SER A 191 -7.06 12.04 -12.63
C SER A 191 -7.04 13.26 -13.56
N LEU A 192 -5.85 13.81 -13.83
CA LEU A 192 -5.62 15.01 -14.63
C LEU A 192 -5.87 14.76 -16.13
N PRO A 193 -6.55 15.68 -16.86
CA PRO A 193 -6.67 15.57 -18.30
C PRO A 193 -5.29 15.72 -18.95
N CYS A 194 -5.01 14.97 -20.02
CA CYS A 194 -3.70 15.00 -20.67
C CYS A 194 -3.74 14.74 -22.20
N ASN A 195 -4.84 15.12 -22.85
CA ASN A 195 -5.05 14.88 -24.27
C ASN A 195 -4.78 16.10 -25.17
N SER A 196 -4.57 17.29 -24.61
CA SER A 196 -4.35 18.53 -25.38
C SER A 196 -3.13 19.34 -24.90
N ALA A 197 -2.70 20.32 -25.69
CA ALA A 197 -1.61 21.23 -25.31
C ALA A 197 -2.00 22.14 -24.14
N GLU A 198 -3.27 22.51 -24.01
CA GLU A 198 -3.82 23.27 -22.89
C GLU A 198 -3.75 22.46 -21.59
N ASN A 199 -3.94 21.15 -21.65
CA ASN A 199 -3.72 20.30 -20.49
C ASN A 199 -2.26 20.33 -20.03
N ALA A 200 -1.31 20.22 -20.96
CA ALA A 200 0.10 20.36 -20.61
C ALA A 200 0.41 21.75 -20.03
N GLN A 201 -0.18 22.81 -20.58
CA GLN A 201 -0.05 24.18 -20.04
C GLN A 201 -0.55 24.27 -18.59
N TYR A 202 -1.65 23.60 -18.27
CA TYR A 202 -2.15 23.53 -16.90
C TYR A 202 -1.16 22.82 -15.96
N LEU A 203 -0.57 21.69 -16.37
CA LEU A 203 0.47 21.02 -15.57
C LEU A 203 1.67 21.93 -15.31
N ARG A 204 2.15 22.64 -16.33
CA ARG A 204 3.27 23.59 -16.19
C ARG A 204 2.91 24.73 -15.23
N LYS A 205 1.69 25.25 -15.29
CA LYS A 205 1.19 26.27 -14.37
C LYS A 205 1.21 25.78 -12.91
N LEU A 206 0.74 24.55 -12.64
CA LEU A 206 0.77 23.97 -11.29
C LEU A 206 2.19 23.90 -10.74
N VAL A 207 3.13 23.39 -11.54
CA VAL A 207 4.54 23.28 -11.13
C VAL A 207 5.15 24.66 -10.87
N LEU A 208 5.00 25.60 -11.81
CA LEU A 208 5.57 26.95 -11.72
C LEU A 208 5.10 27.75 -10.51
N ALA A 209 3.95 27.42 -9.92
CA ALA A 209 3.44 28.11 -8.75
C ALA A 209 4.36 27.96 -7.51
N HIS A 210 5.16 26.89 -7.46
CA HIS A 210 5.96 26.56 -6.26
C HIS A 210 7.44 26.28 -6.53
N VAL A 211 7.93 26.30 -7.78
CA VAL A 211 9.34 25.96 -8.13
C VAL A 211 10.40 26.74 -7.34
N ASP A 212 10.09 27.98 -6.96
CA ASP A 212 10.99 28.87 -6.20
C ASP A 212 10.65 28.97 -4.71
N HIS A 213 9.66 28.22 -4.23
CA HIS A 213 9.29 28.24 -2.82
C HIS A 213 10.42 27.65 -1.94
N PRO A 214 10.74 28.22 -0.76
CA PRO A 214 11.83 27.74 0.10
C PRO A 214 11.68 26.29 0.57
N ASN A 215 10.44 25.81 0.69
CA ASN A 215 10.11 24.42 1.03
C ASN A 215 9.91 23.51 -0.18
N GLN A 216 10.11 23.96 -1.42
CA GLN A 216 10.13 23.06 -2.59
C GLN A 216 11.37 22.16 -2.50
N LEU A 217 11.18 20.85 -2.63
CA LEU A 217 12.30 19.91 -2.74
C LEU A 217 13.05 20.24 -4.02
N LYS A 218 14.36 20.48 -3.90
CA LYS A 218 15.25 20.69 -5.03
C LYS A 218 16.30 19.58 -5.09
N TYR A 219 16.54 19.07 -6.29
CA TYR A 219 17.60 18.12 -6.60
C TYR A 219 18.43 18.72 -7.74
N ASP A 220 19.75 18.76 -7.58
CA ASP A 220 20.67 19.50 -8.47
C ASP A 220 20.19 20.93 -8.79
N ASN A 221 19.76 21.66 -7.75
CA ASN A 221 19.21 23.02 -7.81
C ASN A 221 17.91 23.19 -8.62
N ARG A 222 17.32 22.10 -9.11
CA ARG A 222 16.07 22.10 -9.87
C ARG A 222 14.90 21.61 -9.02
N ALA A 223 13.71 22.16 -9.22
CA ALA A 223 12.51 21.76 -8.49
C ALA A 223 12.15 20.31 -8.83
N PHE A 224 12.13 19.45 -7.82
CA PHE A 224 11.75 18.06 -7.99
C PHE A 224 10.25 17.97 -8.31
N VAL A 225 9.90 17.15 -9.30
CA VAL A 225 8.52 16.91 -9.72
C VAL A 225 8.39 15.43 -10.07
N SER A 226 7.32 14.79 -9.61
CA SER A 226 6.98 13.41 -9.98
C SER A 226 5.59 13.33 -10.60
N THR A 227 5.20 12.12 -10.96
CA THR A 227 3.84 11.79 -11.37
C THR A 227 3.39 10.49 -10.69
N PHE A 228 2.08 10.31 -10.61
CA PHE A 228 1.48 8.98 -10.63
C PHE A 228 0.97 8.73 -12.05
N ALA A 229 1.40 7.65 -12.70
CA ALA A 229 1.13 7.35 -14.11
C ALA A 229 1.58 8.48 -15.07
N GLY A 230 1.09 8.42 -16.30
CA GLY A 230 1.33 9.42 -17.35
C GLY A 230 1.89 8.84 -18.64
N GLU A 231 2.17 7.54 -18.66
CA GLU A 231 2.72 6.80 -19.79
C GLU A 231 1.80 6.71 -21.01
N ASN A 232 0.56 7.18 -20.88
CA ASN A 232 -0.42 7.27 -21.98
C ASN A 232 -0.75 8.72 -22.39
N CYS A 233 -0.13 9.72 -21.74
CA CYS A 233 -0.42 11.12 -21.99
C CYS A 233 0.31 11.66 -23.22
N GLN A 234 -0.47 12.21 -24.16
CA GLN A 234 0.04 12.66 -25.46
C GLN A 234 -0.06 14.17 -25.67
N PHE A 235 -0.87 14.89 -24.89
CA PHE A 235 -0.97 16.36 -24.98
C PHE A 235 -1.18 16.89 -26.42
N GLY A 236 -1.97 16.17 -27.22
CA GLY A 236 -2.24 16.50 -28.63
C GLY A 236 -1.09 16.20 -29.60
N GLN A 237 -0.05 15.48 -29.17
CA GLN A 237 1.11 15.11 -29.99
C GLN A 237 1.02 13.66 -30.49
N GLY A 238 1.88 13.30 -31.46
CA GLY A 238 1.89 11.98 -32.10
C GLY A 238 2.59 10.84 -31.33
N GLY A 239 2.95 11.04 -30.06
CA GLY A 239 3.65 10.02 -29.25
C GLY A 239 4.01 10.53 -27.85
N VAL A 240 4.01 9.62 -26.87
CA VAL A 240 4.13 9.94 -25.44
C VAL A 240 5.51 10.53 -25.11
N GLU A 241 6.59 9.94 -25.63
CA GLU A 241 7.96 10.40 -25.41
C GLU A 241 8.13 11.84 -25.94
N TYR A 242 7.65 12.11 -27.16
CA TYR A 242 7.71 13.44 -27.77
C TYR A 242 6.79 14.45 -27.05
N ALA A 243 5.62 13.99 -26.60
CA ALA A 243 4.67 14.81 -25.85
C ALA A 243 5.27 15.31 -24.54
N TRP A 244 5.71 14.41 -23.65
CA TRP A 244 6.32 14.79 -22.37
C TRP A 244 7.60 15.60 -22.54
N LYS A 245 8.37 15.34 -23.61
CA LYS A 245 9.55 16.13 -23.91
C LYS A 245 9.17 17.57 -24.25
N THR A 246 8.40 17.77 -25.32
CA THR A 246 8.14 19.10 -25.89
C THR A 246 7.12 19.92 -25.10
N GLN A 247 6.13 19.26 -24.49
CA GLN A 247 5.03 19.93 -23.80
C GLN A 247 5.27 20.06 -22.29
N PHE A 248 6.30 19.43 -21.73
CA PHE A 248 6.54 19.51 -20.30
C PHE A 248 8.02 19.76 -19.98
N THR A 249 8.86 18.73 -20.06
CA THR A 249 10.23 18.76 -19.50
C THR A 249 11.22 19.65 -20.26
N GLN A 250 11.07 19.76 -21.59
CA GLN A 250 11.87 20.64 -22.46
C GLN A 250 11.06 21.82 -23.01
N HIS A 251 9.87 22.06 -22.46
CA HIS A 251 9.11 23.26 -22.80
C HIS A 251 9.86 24.50 -22.26
N PRO A 252 9.93 25.64 -23.00
CA PRO A 252 10.69 26.83 -22.58
C PRO A 252 10.33 27.39 -21.20
N GLU A 253 9.12 27.10 -20.72
CA GLU A 253 8.68 27.51 -19.38
C GLU A 253 9.34 26.74 -18.24
N LEU A 254 9.68 25.46 -18.45
CA LEU A 254 10.18 24.52 -17.43
C LEU A 254 11.61 24.02 -17.67
N GLN A 255 12.11 24.09 -18.90
CA GLN A 255 13.45 23.60 -19.26
C GLN A 255 14.52 24.19 -18.31
N GLY A 256 15.36 23.32 -17.75
CA GLY A 256 16.39 23.70 -16.77
C GLY A 256 15.88 24.04 -15.36
N LYS A 257 14.56 24.12 -15.13
CA LYS A 257 13.98 24.48 -13.82
C LYS A 257 13.53 23.27 -12.99
N ILE A 258 13.22 22.15 -13.64
CA ILE A 258 12.66 20.96 -12.98
C ILE A 258 13.59 19.75 -13.05
N TYR A 259 13.48 18.89 -12.04
CA TYR A 259 14.08 17.57 -11.94
C TYR A 259 12.93 16.55 -11.95
N PHE A 260 12.71 15.87 -13.07
CA PHE A 260 11.50 15.08 -13.32
C PHE A 260 11.72 13.58 -13.08
N VAL A 261 11.06 13.04 -12.05
CA VAL A 261 11.16 11.62 -11.64
C VAL A 261 9.75 11.03 -11.63
N PRO A 262 9.20 10.64 -12.80
CA PRO A 262 7.84 10.12 -12.88
C PRO A 262 7.73 8.68 -12.37
N SER A 263 6.52 8.28 -11.98
CA SER A 263 6.14 6.87 -11.86
C SER A 263 5.34 6.46 -13.09
N PHE A 264 6.03 6.30 -14.22
CA PHE A 264 5.42 5.75 -15.44
C PHE A 264 5.28 4.23 -15.32
N PHE A 265 4.07 3.70 -15.54
CA PHE A 265 3.82 2.26 -15.50
C PHE A 265 4.19 1.60 -16.83
N ILE A 266 5.48 1.67 -17.18
CA ILE A 266 6.05 1.12 -18.42
C ILE A 266 7.04 0.00 -18.11
N ASP A 267 7.26 -0.86 -19.10
CA ASP A 267 8.39 -1.80 -19.10
C ASP A 267 9.71 -1.01 -18.95
N PRO A 268 10.54 -1.30 -17.92
CA PRO A 268 11.82 -0.62 -17.71
C PRO A 268 12.75 -0.65 -18.93
N ALA A 269 12.66 -1.68 -19.79
CA ALA A 269 13.42 -1.74 -21.04
C ALA A 269 13.16 -0.55 -21.98
N ARG A 270 12.04 0.17 -21.80
CA ARG A 270 11.70 1.37 -22.56
C ARG A 270 12.32 2.67 -22.02
N PHE A 271 12.97 2.69 -20.85
CA PHE A 271 13.51 3.94 -20.26
C PHE A 271 14.42 4.72 -21.22
N GLY A 272 15.19 4.03 -22.06
CA GLY A 272 16.05 4.68 -23.06
C GLY A 272 15.28 5.49 -24.14
N SER A 273 13.99 5.25 -24.37
CA SER A 273 13.18 6.06 -25.29
C SER A 273 12.79 7.42 -24.68
N PHE A 274 12.84 7.55 -23.35
CA PHE A 274 12.49 8.76 -22.61
C PHE A 274 13.68 9.70 -22.38
N ASN A 275 14.72 9.60 -23.23
CA ASN A 275 15.87 10.50 -23.22
C ASN A 275 15.45 11.97 -23.44
N GLY A 276 15.78 12.81 -22.47
CA GLY A 276 15.37 14.21 -22.46
C GLY A 276 13.99 14.44 -21.84
N VAL A 277 13.35 13.40 -21.29
CA VAL A 277 12.11 13.48 -20.50
C VAL A 277 12.41 13.22 -19.03
N MET A 278 12.86 12.02 -18.71
CA MET A 278 13.07 11.60 -17.32
C MET A 278 14.46 12.03 -16.83
N ASP A 279 14.57 12.44 -15.57
CA ASP A 279 15.83 12.58 -14.81
C ASP A 279 16.05 11.43 -13.81
N GLY A 280 15.09 10.52 -13.74
CA GLY A 280 15.06 9.46 -12.76
C GLY A 280 13.77 8.67 -12.91
N ASP A 281 13.61 7.68 -12.05
CA ASP A 281 12.42 6.85 -12.00
C ASP A 281 11.91 6.70 -10.57
N PHE A 282 10.58 6.74 -10.44
CA PHE A 282 9.90 6.37 -9.22
C PHE A 282 9.19 5.03 -9.39
N ASN A 283 9.69 4.01 -8.72
CA ASN A 283 9.06 2.69 -8.74
C ASN A 283 7.97 2.57 -7.67
N TRP A 284 6.77 3.10 -7.93
CA TRP A 284 5.60 3.00 -7.04
C TRP A 284 5.33 1.56 -6.60
N ASN A 285 5.39 0.61 -7.54
CA ASN A 285 5.04 -0.78 -7.31
C ASN A 285 6.05 -1.54 -6.43
N SER A 286 7.24 -0.98 -6.19
CA SER A 286 8.23 -1.60 -5.29
C SER A 286 7.80 -1.61 -3.81
N GLY A 287 6.72 -0.91 -3.44
CA GLY A 287 6.18 -0.91 -2.09
C GLY A 287 5.60 -2.26 -1.64
N TRP A 288 5.21 -3.11 -2.60
CA TRP A 288 4.53 -4.39 -2.34
C TRP A 288 5.02 -5.49 -3.28
N PRO A 289 4.84 -6.77 -2.92
CA PRO A 289 5.14 -7.91 -3.80
C PRO A 289 4.03 -8.09 -4.86
N ILE A 290 3.82 -7.12 -5.75
CA ILE A 290 2.66 -7.08 -6.67
C ILE A 290 2.52 -8.29 -7.62
N LYS A 291 3.60 -9.06 -7.83
CA LYS A 291 3.61 -10.30 -8.63
C LYS A 291 3.06 -11.50 -7.85
N VAL A 292 3.02 -11.42 -6.51
CA VAL A 292 2.53 -12.47 -5.63
C VAL A 292 1.00 -12.41 -5.59
N THR A 293 0.38 -13.35 -6.31
CA THR A 293 -1.07 -13.56 -6.40
C THR A 293 -1.41 -15.00 -6.02
N THR A 294 -2.70 -15.28 -5.79
CA THR A 294 -3.16 -16.66 -5.54
C THR A 294 -2.81 -17.59 -6.71
N ASN A 295 -2.77 -17.09 -7.96
CA ASN A 295 -2.33 -17.89 -9.11
C ASN A 295 -0.81 -18.11 -9.12
N PHE A 296 -0.03 -17.08 -8.83
CA PHE A 296 1.43 -17.20 -8.67
C PHE A 296 1.80 -18.24 -7.61
N ALA A 297 1.11 -18.22 -6.47
CA ALA A 297 1.29 -19.19 -5.40
C ALA A 297 0.99 -20.64 -5.87
N LYS A 298 -0.10 -20.84 -6.63
CA LYS A 298 -0.43 -22.15 -7.23
C LYS A 298 0.65 -22.62 -8.20
N ASP A 299 1.15 -21.73 -9.06
CA ASP A 299 2.18 -22.07 -10.04
C ASP A 299 3.49 -22.46 -9.35
N LEU A 300 3.89 -21.72 -8.31
CA LEU A 300 5.05 -22.03 -7.49
C LEU A 300 4.92 -23.39 -6.80
N LEU A 301 3.75 -23.70 -6.23
CA LEU A 301 3.47 -25.02 -5.65
C LEU A 301 3.57 -26.14 -6.68
N ASN A 302 3.02 -25.93 -7.87
CA ASN A 302 3.09 -26.89 -8.96
C ASN A 302 4.53 -27.14 -9.39
N GLU A 303 5.36 -26.09 -9.47
CA GLU A 303 6.78 -26.19 -9.78
C GLU A 303 7.54 -27.00 -8.71
N VAL A 304 7.34 -26.69 -7.42
CA VAL A 304 7.95 -27.43 -6.31
C VAL A 304 7.53 -28.91 -6.35
N ALA A 305 6.23 -29.18 -6.53
CA ALA A 305 5.71 -30.54 -6.64
C ALA A 305 6.31 -31.30 -7.85
N ASN A 306 6.55 -30.63 -8.97
CA ASN A 306 7.17 -31.24 -10.15
C ASN A 306 8.66 -31.51 -9.93
N ARG A 307 9.42 -30.59 -9.32
CA ARG A 307 10.83 -30.81 -8.96
C ARG A 307 11.00 -32.02 -8.05
N VAL A 308 10.12 -32.18 -7.06
CA VAL A 308 10.11 -33.34 -6.15
C VAL A 308 9.84 -34.65 -6.92
N LYS A 309 8.92 -34.63 -7.90
CA LYS A 309 8.65 -35.81 -8.75
C LYS A 309 9.86 -36.18 -9.61
N GLU A 310 10.54 -35.20 -10.19
CA GLU A 310 11.72 -35.41 -11.04
C GLU A 310 12.93 -35.94 -10.24
N GLU A 311 13.18 -35.41 -9.04
CA GLU A 311 14.24 -35.89 -8.14
C GLU A 311 13.96 -37.32 -7.64
N SER A 312 12.68 -37.64 -7.36
CA SER A 312 12.27 -39.02 -7.03
C SER A 312 12.47 -40.01 -8.18
N GLN A 313 12.48 -39.55 -9.43
CA GLN A 313 12.67 -40.40 -10.62
C GLN A 313 14.15 -40.58 -11.01
N ARG A 314 15.06 -39.72 -10.53
CA ARG A 314 16.50 -39.75 -10.89
C ARG A 314 17.38 -40.70 -10.07
N GLY A 315 16.83 -41.44 -9.11
CA GLY A 315 17.43 -42.64 -8.48
C GLY A 315 18.95 -42.67 -8.29
N GLY A 316 19.47 -42.11 -7.19
CA GLY A 316 20.86 -42.26 -6.76
C GLY A 316 20.98 -42.38 -5.24
N LEU A 317 21.68 -43.42 -4.76
CA LEU A 317 21.86 -43.77 -3.35
C LEU A 317 22.47 -42.62 -2.50
N LEU A 318 21.63 -41.92 -1.72
CA LEU A 318 21.99 -41.43 -0.38
C LEU A 318 20.74 -41.47 0.51
N ARG A 319 20.63 -42.55 1.28
CA ARG A 319 19.62 -42.73 2.34
C ARG A 319 20.02 -41.95 3.60
N LYS A 320 19.41 -40.78 3.82
CA LYS A 320 18.98 -40.19 5.11
C LYS A 320 17.76 -39.28 4.84
N PRO A 321 16.76 -39.20 5.74
CA PRO A 321 15.39 -39.45 5.34
C PRO A 321 14.69 -38.23 4.73
N LEU A 322 14.65 -38.23 3.40
CA LEU A 322 13.67 -37.54 2.55
C LEU A 322 12.21 -37.91 2.91
N ASN A 323 12.00 -39.02 3.62
CA ASN A 323 10.70 -39.41 4.20
C ASN A 323 10.22 -38.47 5.34
N GLN A 324 11.10 -37.66 5.93
CA GLN A 324 10.70 -36.64 6.93
C GLN A 324 10.16 -35.36 6.27
N VAL A 325 10.56 -35.10 5.02
CA VAL A 325 10.04 -34.01 4.17
C VAL A 325 8.76 -34.45 3.44
N LEU A 326 8.65 -35.74 3.09
CA LEU A 326 7.47 -36.28 2.40
C LEU A 326 6.35 -36.78 3.32
N SER A 327 6.59 -37.02 4.62
CA SER A 327 5.47 -37.31 5.54
C SER A 327 4.64 -36.08 5.88
N THR A 328 5.16 -34.88 5.65
CA THR A 328 4.45 -33.61 5.84
C THR A 328 3.62 -33.28 4.61
N ALA A 329 4.17 -33.31 3.40
CA ALA A 329 3.40 -32.96 2.18
C ALA A 329 2.25 -33.93 1.83
N SER A 330 2.27 -35.19 2.32
CA SER A 330 1.19 -36.17 2.08
C SER A 330 0.23 -36.38 3.25
N ALA A 331 0.40 -35.64 4.36
CA ALA A 331 -0.50 -35.68 5.52
C ALA A 331 -1.13 -34.29 5.71
N GLY A 332 -2.29 -34.08 5.07
CA GLY A 332 -3.33 -33.08 5.39
C GLY A 332 -2.95 -31.64 5.76
N GLY A 333 -3.42 -30.67 4.97
CA GLY A 333 -3.75 -29.30 5.42
C GLY A 333 -2.56 -28.40 5.77
N ASP A 334 -1.92 -28.64 6.91
CA ASP A 334 -1.14 -27.62 7.63
C ASP A 334 0.33 -27.50 7.17
N SER A 335 0.89 -28.55 6.56
CA SER A 335 2.30 -28.62 6.15
C SER A 335 2.61 -27.94 4.81
N ALA A 336 1.73 -28.13 3.82
CA ALA A 336 1.88 -27.54 2.49
C ALA A 336 1.59 -26.03 2.54
N GLU A 337 0.70 -25.60 3.44
CA GLU A 337 0.44 -24.20 3.72
C GLU A 337 1.67 -23.52 4.33
N ALA A 338 2.32 -24.16 5.31
CA ALA A 338 3.57 -23.66 5.90
C ALA A 338 4.72 -23.58 4.89
N GLU A 339 4.87 -24.58 4.00
CA GLU A 339 5.88 -24.57 2.94
C GLU A 339 5.61 -23.47 1.88
N LEU A 340 4.33 -23.23 1.55
CA LEU A 340 3.94 -22.13 0.69
C LEU A 340 4.26 -20.78 1.32
N GLN A 341 3.88 -20.58 2.59
CA GLN A 341 4.15 -19.36 3.34
C GLN A 341 5.65 -19.05 3.38
N GLU A 342 6.49 -20.06 3.62
CA GLU A 342 7.95 -19.92 3.58
C GLU A 342 8.46 -19.57 2.17
N ALA A 343 7.89 -20.16 1.11
CA ALA A 343 8.26 -19.86 -0.26
C ALA A 343 7.87 -18.43 -0.67
N LEU A 344 6.68 -17.98 -0.28
CA LEU A 344 6.18 -16.62 -0.50
C LEU A 344 7.00 -15.58 0.27
N SER A 345 7.51 -15.94 1.46
CA SER A 345 8.30 -15.06 2.32
C SER A 345 9.50 -14.41 1.63
N LYS A 346 10.06 -15.08 0.60
CA LYS A 346 11.21 -14.62 -0.19
C LYS A 346 10.88 -13.42 -1.07
N PHE A 347 9.62 -13.25 -1.43
CA PHE A 347 9.15 -12.13 -2.23
C PHE A 347 8.79 -10.92 -1.35
N ILE A 348 8.57 -11.13 -0.06
CA ILE A 348 8.25 -10.09 0.91
C ILE A 348 9.47 -9.22 1.17
N GLY A 349 9.41 -7.98 0.70
CA GLY A 349 10.52 -7.03 0.78
C GLY A 349 11.58 -7.23 -0.32
N SER A 350 11.33 -8.05 -1.35
CA SER A 350 12.27 -8.26 -2.46
C SER A 350 12.68 -6.93 -3.13
N THR A 351 13.89 -6.93 -3.71
CA THR A 351 14.47 -5.82 -4.49
C THR A 351 14.60 -6.13 -5.98
N ASP A 352 13.92 -7.18 -6.46
CA ASP A 352 14.01 -7.62 -7.86
C ASP A 352 13.56 -6.51 -8.82
N THR A 353 12.42 -5.88 -8.54
CA THR A 353 11.90 -4.79 -9.36
C THR A 353 12.78 -3.54 -9.24
N ASP A 354 13.34 -3.25 -8.06
CA ASP A 354 14.31 -2.16 -7.91
C ASP A 354 15.54 -2.39 -8.78
N THR A 355 16.08 -3.61 -8.76
CA THR A 355 17.25 -3.98 -9.56
C THR A 355 16.97 -3.85 -11.06
N GLU A 356 15.78 -4.24 -11.52
CA GLU A 356 15.35 -4.08 -12.90
C GLU A 356 15.32 -2.60 -13.32
N HIS A 357 14.68 -1.74 -12.51
CA HIS A 357 14.57 -0.31 -12.79
C HIS A 357 15.94 0.41 -12.71
N LEU A 358 16.76 0.09 -11.70
CA LEU A 358 18.13 0.61 -11.56
C LEU A 358 19.02 0.25 -12.76
N ASN A 359 18.88 -0.98 -13.28
CA ASN A 359 19.59 -1.39 -14.49
C ASN A 359 19.09 -0.65 -15.72
N ALA A 360 17.78 -0.45 -15.86
CA ALA A 360 17.18 0.31 -16.94
C ALA A 360 17.58 1.79 -16.94
N LEU A 361 17.73 2.42 -15.77
CA LEU A 361 18.19 3.81 -15.64
C LEU A 361 19.60 4.03 -16.22
N LYS A 362 20.43 2.99 -16.32
CA LYS A 362 21.75 3.08 -16.99
C LYS A 362 21.61 3.38 -18.49
N ALA A 363 20.50 3.03 -19.13
CA ALA A 363 20.23 3.39 -20.51
C ALA A 363 19.89 4.88 -20.69
N LEU A 364 19.38 5.54 -19.64
CA LEU A 364 19.04 6.96 -19.61
C LEU A 364 20.28 7.85 -19.37
N SER A 365 21.21 7.40 -18.51
CA SER A 365 22.33 8.19 -17.98
C SER A 365 23.26 8.80 -19.04
N ALA A 366 23.49 8.12 -20.16
CA ALA A 366 24.34 8.62 -21.26
C ALA A 366 23.78 9.88 -21.95
N SER A 367 22.50 10.20 -21.74
CA SER A 367 21.82 11.34 -22.35
C SER A 367 21.50 12.47 -21.36
N LEU A 368 21.48 12.21 -20.05
CA LEU A 368 21.13 13.20 -19.03
C LEU A 368 22.10 14.38 -19.03
N GLY A 369 23.41 14.11 -19.12
CA GLY A 369 24.43 15.15 -19.23
C GLY A 369 24.28 16.10 -20.43
N LYS A 370 23.54 15.68 -21.46
CA LYS A 370 23.30 16.48 -22.67
C LYS A 370 22.06 17.36 -22.57
N ARG A 371 21.16 17.08 -21.63
CA ARG A 371 19.85 17.74 -21.56
C ARG A 371 19.96 19.16 -21.00
N ASP A 372 20.78 19.33 -19.98
CA ASP A 372 20.90 20.59 -19.24
C ASP A 372 22.36 21.07 -19.11
N GLY A 373 23.30 20.46 -19.84
CA GLY A 373 24.70 20.87 -19.91
C GLY A 373 25.58 20.46 -18.71
N GLU A 374 24.98 19.90 -17.66
CA GLU A 374 25.65 19.40 -16.46
C GLU A 374 25.52 17.87 -16.37
N GLU A 375 26.55 17.19 -15.88
CA GLU A 375 26.49 15.74 -15.65
C GLU A 375 25.56 15.45 -14.47
N VAL A 376 24.41 14.84 -14.75
CA VAL A 376 23.39 14.50 -13.76
C VAL A 376 23.28 12.98 -13.62
N LYS A 377 23.41 12.48 -12.39
CA LYS A 377 23.15 11.08 -12.05
C LYS A 377 21.63 10.86 -12.04
N PRO A 378 21.09 9.85 -12.76
CA PRO A 378 19.67 9.56 -12.67
C PRO A 378 19.28 9.25 -11.21
N VAL A 379 18.17 9.83 -10.75
CA VAL A 379 17.63 9.56 -9.41
C VAL A 379 16.82 8.28 -9.44
N TYR A 380 17.00 7.44 -8.43
CA TYR A 380 16.07 6.35 -8.15
C TYR A 380 15.29 6.63 -6.87
N MET A 381 13.96 6.65 -6.99
CA MET A 381 13.03 6.73 -5.87
C MET A 381 12.35 5.37 -5.67
N ALA A 382 12.60 4.74 -4.53
CA ALA A 382 11.97 3.47 -4.15
C ALA A 382 10.71 3.73 -3.32
N ALA A 383 9.76 2.79 -3.35
CA ALA A 383 8.57 2.81 -2.48
C ALA A 383 8.71 1.82 -1.31
N VAL A 384 8.06 2.17 -0.20
CA VAL A 384 7.85 1.29 0.95
C VAL A 384 6.43 1.50 1.49
N SER A 385 5.76 0.43 1.86
CA SER A 385 4.39 0.47 2.39
C SER A 385 4.16 -0.61 3.43
N PRO A 386 3.38 -0.34 4.49
CA PRO A 386 3.12 -1.35 5.51
C PRO A 386 2.01 -2.34 5.12
N TRP A 387 1.06 -1.91 4.30
CA TRP A 387 -0.19 -2.62 4.07
C TRP A 387 -0.77 -2.32 2.68
N PHE A 388 -1.75 -3.08 2.21
CA PHE A 388 -2.59 -2.70 1.06
C PHE A 388 -3.90 -3.47 1.10
N PHE A 389 -5.01 -2.74 1.10
CA PHE A 389 -6.34 -3.33 0.96
C PHE A 389 -7.34 -2.27 0.46
N THR A 390 -8.19 -2.68 -0.48
CA THR A 390 -9.25 -1.85 -1.06
C THR A 390 -10.52 -2.69 -1.18
N HIS A 391 -11.69 -2.08 -0.96
CA HIS A 391 -12.96 -2.81 -0.86
C HIS A 391 -14.14 -2.16 -1.60
N TYR A 392 -13.88 -1.58 -2.75
CA TYR A 392 -14.92 -0.96 -3.57
C TYR A 392 -15.65 -2.00 -4.43
N GLY A 393 -16.96 -2.11 -4.23
CA GLY A 393 -17.82 -3.00 -5.02
C GLY A 393 -17.96 -2.58 -6.48
N ALA A 394 -18.58 -3.46 -7.29
CA ALA A 394 -18.75 -3.26 -8.73
C ALA A 394 -19.59 -2.01 -9.11
N ASN A 395 -20.41 -1.51 -8.18
CA ASN A 395 -21.23 -0.31 -8.38
C ASN A 395 -20.54 1.00 -7.98
N SER A 396 -19.29 0.95 -7.49
CA SER A 396 -18.44 2.12 -7.19
C SER A 396 -17.16 2.07 -8.01
N PHE A 397 -15.97 2.12 -7.38
CA PHE A 397 -14.68 2.08 -8.08
C PHE A 397 -14.30 0.68 -8.60
N ASN A 398 -15.09 -0.37 -8.27
CA ASN A 398 -14.85 -1.75 -8.69
C ASN A 398 -13.40 -2.21 -8.42
N LYS A 399 -12.94 -1.94 -7.20
CA LYS A 399 -11.55 -2.11 -6.78
C LYS A 399 -11.52 -2.86 -5.45
N ASN A 400 -11.40 -4.18 -5.53
CA ASN A 400 -11.53 -5.09 -4.41
C ASN A 400 -10.43 -6.18 -4.40
N PHE A 401 -9.28 -5.88 -3.80
CA PHE A 401 -8.12 -6.76 -3.75
C PHE A 401 -7.16 -6.39 -2.62
N ILE A 402 -6.22 -7.29 -2.34
CA ILE A 402 -5.09 -7.04 -1.44
C ILE A 402 -3.75 -7.24 -2.17
N PHE A 403 -2.70 -6.64 -1.63
CA PHE A 403 -1.34 -7.14 -1.80
C PHE A 403 -0.88 -7.84 -0.52
N LEU A 404 -0.09 -8.90 -0.68
CA LEU A 404 0.42 -9.66 0.46
C LEU A 404 1.32 -8.77 1.33
N SER A 405 0.79 -8.37 2.49
CA SER A 405 1.42 -7.47 3.45
C SER A 405 1.76 -8.14 4.79
N ASP A 406 1.41 -9.42 4.91
CA ASP A 406 1.76 -10.28 6.04
C ASP A 406 3.29 -10.54 6.11
N GLN A 407 3.72 -11.27 7.13
CA GLN A 407 5.12 -11.67 7.34
C GLN A 407 6.10 -10.50 7.39
N HIS A 408 5.69 -9.42 8.09
CA HIS A 408 6.51 -8.24 8.36
C HIS A 408 6.97 -7.47 7.12
N LEU A 409 6.12 -7.34 6.09
CA LEU A 409 6.41 -6.59 4.85
C LEU A 409 7.11 -5.26 5.13
N TYR A 410 6.56 -4.45 6.03
CA TYR A 410 7.09 -3.10 6.29
C TYR A 410 8.57 -3.12 6.70
N SER A 411 8.89 -3.91 7.72
CA SER A 411 10.27 -4.07 8.22
C SER A 411 11.19 -4.70 7.18
N LYS A 412 10.76 -5.77 6.51
CA LYS A 412 11.59 -6.48 5.51
C LYS A 412 11.89 -5.60 4.30
N ARG A 413 10.92 -4.80 3.85
CA ARG A 413 11.11 -3.87 2.74
C ARG A 413 12.08 -2.75 3.12
N TRP A 414 11.90 -2.14 4.30
CA TRP A 414 12.85 -1.15 4.82
C TRP A 414 14.27 -1.71 4.94
N GLU A 415 14.44 -2.91 5.50
CA GLU A 415 15.73 -3.58 5.64
C GLU A 415 16.38 -3.82 4.27
N SER A 416 15.60 -4.23 3.26
CA SER A 416 16.12 -4.47 1.90
C SER A 416 16.53 -3.18 1.18
N ILE A 417 15.77 -2.10 1.37
CA ILE A 417 16.09 -0.74 0.91
C ILE A 417 17.40 -0.26 1.56
N ILE A 418 17.54 -0.44 2.87
CA ILE A 418 18.75 -0.05 3.62
C ILE A 418 19.95 -0.89 3.14
N ASN A 419 19.77 -2.18 2.88
CA ASN A 419 20.83 -3.03 2.35
C ASN A 419 21.32 -2.59 0.96
N SER A 420 20.45 -1.99 0.15
CA SER A 420 20.77 -1.51 -1.21
C SER A 420 21.00 -0.01 -1.29
N ARG A 421 21.03 0.69 -0.14
CA ARG A 421 20.95 2.14 0.03
C ARG A 421 21.88 2.96 -0.86
N ASP A 422 23.06 2.47 -1.18
CA ASP A 422 24.02 3.16 -2.05
C ASP A 422 23.47 3.40 -3.46
N GLN A 423 22.50 2.59 -3.89
CA GLN A 423 21.85 2.69 -5.20
C GLN A 423 20.55 3.51 -5.17
N LEU A 424 20.02 3.85 -3.98
CA LEU A 424 18.71 4.50 -3.82
C LEU A 424 18.91 5.93 -3.32
N ASP A 425 18.29 6.92 -3.93
CA ASP A 425 18.46 8.33 -3.54
C ASP A 425 17.33 8.83 -2.63
N ILE A 426 16.11 8.37 -2.91
CA ILE A 426 14.89 8.76 -2.21
C ILE A 426 14.06 7.51 -1.87
N VAL A 427 13.42 7.50 -0.70
CA VAL A 427 12.36 6.55 -0.36
C VAL A 427 11.06 7.30 -0.17
N GLN A 428 10.01 6.86 -0.86
CA GLN A 428 8.65 7.35 -0.67
C GLN A 428 7.83 6.33 0.11
N VAL A 429 7.33 6.74 1.28
CA VAL A 429 6.38 5.97 2.06
C VAL A 429 5.00 6.09 1.42
N LEU A 430 4.42 4.94 1.09
CA LEU A 430 3.08 4.80 0.53
C LEU A 430 2.15 4.32 1.64
N THR A 431 1.33 5.20 2.22
CA THR A 431 1.17 6.65 2.00
C THR A 431 0.94 7.37 3.33
N TRP A 432 0.84 8.70 3.33
CA TRP A 432 0.43 9.46 4.50
C TRP A 432 -1.06 9.30 4.81
N ASN A 433 -1.93 9.45 3.81
CA ASN A 433 -3.38 9.58 4.01
C ASN A 433 -4.26 8.94 2.90
N ASP A 434 -3.78 7.88 2.23
CA ASP A 434 -4.64 7.14 1.28
C ASP A 434 -5.47 6.07 2.00
N TYR A 435 -6.66 6.48 2.45
CA TYR A 435 -7.56 5.65 3.26
C TYR A 435 -8.24 4.55 2.45
N GLY A 436 -8.65 4.85 1.21
CA GLY A 436 -9.36 3.90 0.35
C GLY A 436 -8.55 2.64 0.02
N GLU A 437 -7.22 2.76 0.04
CA GLU A 437 -6.26 1.68 -0.25
C GLU A 437 -5.54 1.16 1.00
N SER A 438 -5.96 1.62 2.19
CA SER A 438 -5.57 1.10 3.51
C SER A 438 -4.08 1.12 3.82
N HIS A 439 -3.29 1.93 3.12
CA HIS A 439 -1.84 1.98 3.29
C HIS A 439 -1.33 3.28 3.90
N TYR A 440 -2.23 4.11 4.43
CA TYR A 440 -1.89 5.30 5.19
C TYR A 440 -1.12 4.96 6.48
N ILE A 441 -0.22 5.86 6.90
CA ILE A 441 0.48 5.84 8.20
C ILE A 441 0.27 7.11 9.02
N GLY A 442 -0.36 8.13 8.43
CA GLY A 442 -0.76 9.35 9.11
C GLY A 442 -2.10 9.19 9.84
N PRO A 443 -2.48 10.17 10.65
CA PRO A 443 -3.78 10.19 11.31
C PRO A 443 -4.92 10.23 10.30
N ILE A 444 -6.04 9.56 10.60
CA ILE A 444 -7.26 9.66 9.78
C ILE A 444 -7.87 11.06 9.96
N LYS A 445 -7.75 11.87 8.92
CA LYS A 445 -8.23 13.25 8.81
C LYS A 445 -8.76 13.50 7.40
N GLY A 446 -9.64 14.49 7.27
CA GLY A 446 -10.17 14.91 5.99
C GLY A 446 -11.19 13.93 5.42
N ASP A 447 -11.26 13.87 4.09
CA ASP A 447 -12.24 13.04 3.40
C ASP A 447 -11.71 11.61 3.24
N GLN A 448 -12.56 10.65 3.60
CA GLN A 448 -12.34 9.23 3.37
C GLN A 448 -13.19 8.88 2.14
N PRO A 449 -12.61 8.48 0.99
CA PRO A 449 -13.34 8.35 -0.27
C PRO A 449 -14.30 7.14 -0.25
N ASP A 450 -15.43 7.26 0.46
CA ASP A 450 -16.40 6.20 0.75
C ASP A 450 -15.76 4.93 1.34
N SER A 451 -14.73 5.11 2.17
CA SER A 451 -13.92 4.03 2.74
C SER A 451 -14.13 3.79 4.23
N GLU A 452 -14.98 4.59 4.89
CA GLU A 452 -15.22 4.57 6.35
C GLU A 452 -15.54 3.17 6.85
N SER A 453 -16.26 2.37 6.05
CA SER A 453 -16.67 1.01 6.40
C SER A 453 -15.52 0.01 6.60
N TRP A 454 -14.29 0.34 6.17
CA TRP A 454 -13.07 -0.43 6.49
C TRP A 454 -11.92 0.40 7.11
N THR A 455 -12.13 1.69 7.34
CA THR A 455 -11.10 2.60 7.87
C THR A 455 -11.44 3.15 9.25
N ASP A 456 -12.72 3.23 9.61
CA ASP A 456 -13.14 3.62 10.95
C ASP A 456 -12.56 2.65 12.00
N GLY A 457 -11.81 3.20 12.97
CA GLY A 457 -11.16 2.44 14.03
C GLY A 457 -9.85 1.76 13.63
N MET A 458 -9.35 1.97 12.41
CA MET A 458 -8.09 1.40 11.91
C MET A 458 -6.95 2.43 11.95
N ASP A 459 -6.63 2.93 13.14
CA ASP A 459 -5.50 3.85 13.29
C ASP A 459 -4.16 3.15 13.01
N HIS A 460 -3.39 3.68 12.07
CA HIS A 460 -2.10 3.15 11.63
C HIS A 460 -0.89 3.92 12.19
N THR A 461 -1.10 4.98 12.98
CA THR A 461 -0.03 5.88 13.47
C THR A 461 1.02 5.17 14.33
N ALA A 462 0.70 4.00 14.90
CA ALA A 462 1.68 3.16 15.58
C ALA A 462 2.88 2.77 14.67
N TRP A 463 2.70 2.66 13.35
CA TRP A 463 3.81 2.43 12.41
C TRP A 463 4.76 3.63 12.24
N LEU A 464 4.42 4.83 12.71
CA LEU A 464 5.31 6.00 12.66
C LEU A 464 6.60 5.78 13.47
N GLY A 465 6.53 5.01 14.57
CA GLY A 465 7.72 4.65 15.35
C GLY A 465 8.70 3.78 14.56
N LEU A 466 8.19 2.77 13.84
CA LEU A 466 9.01 1.95 12.93
C LEU A 466 9.54 2.80 11.76
N THR A 467 8.71 3.68 11.21
CA THR A 467 9.10 4.59 10.13
C THR A 467 10.28 5.44 10.56
N LYS A 468 10.26 6.03 11.75
CA LYS A 468 11.36 6.82 12.29
C LYS A 468 12.65 6.02 12.41
N TYR A 469 12.56 4.79 12.91
CA TYR A 469 13.69 3.90 13.08
C TYR A 469 14.39 3.61 11.75
N TYR A 470 13.63 3.14 10.76
CA TYR A 470 14.16 2.75 9.46
C TYR A 470 14.51 3.94 8.57
N ALA A 471 13.74 5.03 8.61
CA ALA A 471 14.07 6.27 7.91
C ALA A 471 15.41 6.85 8.41
N THR A 472 15.67 6.80 9.72
CA THR A 472 16.97 7.23 10.27
C THR A 472 18.11 6.36 9.72
N ALA A 473 17.93 5.05 9.68
CA ALA A 473 18.91 4.13 9.09
C ALA A 473 19.13 4.41 7.59
N PHE A 474 18.05 4.58 6.82
CA PHE A 474 18.13 4.94 5.41
C PHE A 474 18.73 6.32 5.18
N LYS A 475 18.72 7.26 6.14
CA LYS A 475 19.31 8.61 5.95
C LYS A 475 20.74 8.73 6.46
N THR A 476 21.14 7.90 7.40
CA THR A 476 22.49 7.96 8.01
C THR A 476 23.41 6.81 7.59
N GLY A 477 22.86 5.72 7.06
CA GLY A 477 23.59 4.47 6.84
C GLY A 477 23.73 3.59 8.09
N GLN A 478 23.21 4.05 9.24
CA GLN A 478 23.31 3.34 10.52
C GLN A 478 21.96 3.27 11.21
N PHE A 479 21.61 2.08 11.66
CA PHE A 479 20.45 1.89 12.52
C PHE A 479 20.62 2.69 13.82
N PRO A 480 19.64 3.51 14.22
CA PRO A 480 19.75 4.29 15.44
C PRO A 480 19.78 3.35 16.66
N THR A 481 20.45 3.81 17.72
CA THR A 481 20.43 3.09 19.00
C THR A 481 19.01 3.05 19.53
N ILE A 482 18.58 1.87 19.99
CA ILE A 482 17.31 1.70 20.67
C ILE A 482 17.51 2.15 22.12
N GLU A 483 16.88 3.26 22.51
CA GLU A 483 17.04 3.85 23.85
C GLU A 483 15.99 3.35 24.85
N LYS A 484 14.84 2.89 24.36
CA LYS A 484 13.73 2.36 25.14
C LYS A 484 13.23 1.08 24.49
N ASP A 485 12.82 0.12 25.29
CA ASP A 485 12.15 -1.07 24.76
C ASP A 485 10.79 -0.67 24.17
N GLN A 486 10.45 -1.23 23.01
CA GLN A 486 9.22 -0.91 22.27
C GLN A 486 8.65 -2.16 21.64
N ILE A 487 7.33 -2.21 21.53
CA ILE A 487 6.60 -3.26 20.81
C ILE A 487 5.58 -2.62 19.89
N TYR A 488 5.55 -3.08 18.64
CA TYR A 488 4.59 -2.70 17.61
C TYR A 488 3.87 -3.97 17.17
N MET A 489 2.54 -3.99 17.23
CA MET A 489 1.75 -5.17 16.91
C MET A 489 0.64 -4.81 15.93
N TRP A 490 0.31 -5.75 15.05
CA TRP A 490 -0.84 -5.61 14.15
C TRP A 490 -1.44 -6.95 13.77
N SER A 491 -2.70 -6.91 13.37
CA SER A 491 -3.46 -8.04 12.84
C SER A 491 -4.62 -7.51 12.02
N ARG A 492 -5.11 -8.32 11.07
CA ARG A 492 -6.46 -8.11 10.53
C ARG A 492 -7.51 -8.23 11.64
N PRO A 493 -8.70 -7.61 11.49
CA PRO A 493 -9.74 -7.66 12.50
C PRO A 493 -10.54 -8.98 12.51
N HIS A 494 -10.40 -9.83 11.49
CA HIS A 494 -11.18 -11.06 11.38
C HIS A 494 -10.40 -12.15 10.62
N SER A 495 -10.89 -13.40 10.74
CA SER A 495 -10.31 -14.54 10.01
C SER A 495 -10.40 -14.34 8.50
N ALA A 496 -9.33 -14.66 7.77
CA ALA A 496 -9.30 -14.62 6.32
C ALA A 496 -10.42 -15.46 5.68
N THR A 497 -10.82 -16.54 6.34
CA THR A 497 -11.85 -17.48 5.87
C THR A 497 -13.25 -17.17 6.42
N ALA A 498 -13.40 -16.11 7.22
CA ALA A 498 -14.68 -15.73 7.80
C ALA A 498 -15.74 -15.49 6.71
N GLN A 499 -16.99 -15.82 7.02
CA GLN A 499 -18.14 -15.50 6.17
C GLN A 499 -18.80 -14.21 6.67
N SER A 500 -19.21 -13.37 5.73
CA SER A 500 -19.80 -12.06 6.02
C SER A 500 -21.08 -11.85 5.19
N PRO A 501 -22.09 -11.12 5.73
CA PRO A 501 -23.25 -10.69 4.95
C PRO A 501 -22.95 -9.51 4.00
N ASP A 502 -21.68 -9.13 3.85
CA ASP A 502 -21.23 -8.05 2.98
C ASP A 502 -21.73 -8.21 1.53
N PRO A 503 -22.36 -7.19 0.94
CA PRO A 503 -22.73 -7.22 -0.48
C PRO A 503 -21.52 -7.17 -1.43
N VAL A 504 -20.36 -6.70 -0.98
CA VAL A 504 -19.11 -6.77 -1.74
C VAL A 504 -18.45 -8.12 -1.44
N PRO A 505 -18.03 -8.90 -2.46
CA PRO A 505 -17.40 -10.20 -2.22
C PRO A 505 -16.05 -10.04 -1.51
N GLN A 506 -15.47 -11.13 -1.02
CA GLN A 506 -14.09 -11.13 -0.51
C GLN A 506 -13.11 -10.53 -1.53
N PRO A 507 -12.10 -9.77 -1.08
CA PRO A 507 -11.10 -9.19 -1.97
C PRO A 507 -10.32 -10.28 -2.69
N THR A 508 -9.93 -10.02 -3.94
CA THR A 508 -9.04 -10.93 -4.67
C THR A 508 -7.71 -11.09 -3.91
N ASN A 509 -7.17 -12.32 -3.92
CA ASN A 509 -5.94 -12.75 -3.24
C ASN A 509 -6.02 -12.89 -1.71
N PHE A 510 -7.21 -12.82 -1.11
CA PHE A 510 -7.37 -12.97 0.35
C PHE A 510 -6.81 -14.30 0.89
N GLU A 511 -6.74 -15.35 0.07
CA GLU A 511 -6.23 -16.68 0.44
C GLU A 511 -4.73 -16.68 0.73
N LEU A 512 -4.00 -15.63 0.34
CA LEU A 512 -2.58 -15.49 0.65
C LEU A 512 -2.31 -15.11 2.10
N THR A 513 -3.36 -14.77 2.86
CA THR A 513 -3.20 -14.14 4.17
C THR A 513 -3.28 -15.11 5.33
N GLU A 514 -2.56 -14.82 6.40
CA GLU A 514 -2.44 -15.67 7.58
C GLU A 514 -3.18 -15.06 8.77
N ASP A 515 -3.94 -15.87 9.50
CA ASP A 515 -4.59 -15.44 10.73
C ASP A 515 -3.56 -15.40 11.87
N ALA A 516 -2.81 -14.30 11.92
CA ALA A 516 -1.72 -14.11 12.86
C ALA A 516 -1.70 -12.70 13.46
N VAL A 517 -1.19 -12.62 14.69
CA VAL A 517 -0.71 -11.37 15.27
C VAL A 517 0.77 -11.24 14.93
N TRP A 518 1.10 -10.18 14.20
CA TRP A 518 2.46 -9.81 13.86
C TRP A 518 3.01 -8.84 14.91
N ALA A 519 4.27 -8.99 15.29
CA ALA A 519 4.94 -8.08 16.19
C ALA A 519 6.36 -7.74 15.72
N VAL A 520 6.76 -6.47 15.89
CA VAL A 520 8.14 -6.01 15.81
C VAL A 520 8.52 -5.45 17.16
N VAL A 521 9.59 -5.98 17.74
CA VAL A 521 10.08 -5.61 19.07
C VAL A 521 11.45 -4.98 18.92
N LEU A 522 11.63 -3.82 19.53
CA LEU A 522 12.90 -3.12 19.64
C LEU A 522 13.34 -3.20 21.10
N THR A 523 14.45 -3.88 21.38
CA THR A 523 14.96 -4.06 22.75
C THR A 523 16.34 -3.46 22.93
N THR A 524 16.55 -2.81 24.07
CA THR A 524 17.83 -2.20 24.50
C THR A 524 18.89 -3.24 24.88
N ALA A 525 18.43 -4.41 25.36
CA ALA A 525 19.25 -5.54 25.82
C ALA A 525 18.44 -6.84 25.63
N PRO A 526 19.09 -8.03 25.68
CA PRO A 526 18.37 -9.30 25.62
C PRO A 526 17.18 -9.33 26.59
N ALA A 527 16.06 -9.89 26.14
CA ALA A 527 14.80 -9.89 26.86
C ALA A 527 13.99 -11.15 26.52
N LYS A 528 12.95 -11.41 27.32
CA LYS A 528 11.90 -12.36 26.98
C LYS A 528 10.69 -11.59 26.47
N VAL A 529 10.16 -11.96 25.33
CA VAL A 529 8.93 -11.40 24.79
C VAL A 529 7.87 -12.48 24.81
N THR A 530 6.72 -12.22 25.41
CA THR A 530 5.57 -13.13 25.39
C THR A 530 4.45 -12.51 24.57
N LEU A 531 4.02 -13.20 23.52
CA LEU A 531 2.81 -12.86 22.76
C LEU A 531 1.67 -13.77 23.21
N THR A 532 0.49 -13.20 23.40
CA THR A 532 -0.72 -13.91 23.87
C THR A 532 -1.92 -13.50 23.02
N THR A 533 -2.70 -14.50 22.58
CA THR A 533 -3.90 -14.33 21.75
C THR A 533 -5.19 -14.84 22.37
N SER A 534 -5.18 -15.25 23.65
CA SER A 534 -6.36 -15.67 24.40
C SER A 534 -6.37 -15.09 25.82
N ASN A 535 -7.57 -14.80 26.33
CA ASN A 535 -7.77 -14.46 27.75
C ASN A 535 -7.49 -15.65 28.70
N ASN A 536 -7.59 -16.88 28.18
CA ASN A 536 -7.23 -18.11 28.87
C ASN A 536 -6.14 -18.81 28.04
N PRO A 537 -4.87 -18.37 28.17
CA PRO A 537 -3.80 -18.83 27.29
C PRO A 537 -3.47 -20.31 27.50
N ASP A 538 -3.19 -20.98 26.39
CA ASP A 538 -2.62 -22.31 26.30
C ASP A 538 -1.36 -22.27 25.40
N ALA A 539 -0.78 -23.43 25.10
CA ALA A 539 0.43 -23.51 24.28
C ALA A 539 0.24 -23.02 22.83
N ASN A 540 -1.00 -22.91 22.33
CA ASN A 540 -1.30 -22.45 20.97
C ASN A 540 -1.63 -20.95 20.93
N SER A 541 -2.05 -20.38 22.06
CA SER A 541 -2.47 -18.99 22.20
C SER A 541 -1.53 -18.15 23.07
N GLN A 542 -0.37 -18.70 23.44
CA GLN A 542 0.72 -17.98 24.07
C GLN A 542 2.08 -18.55 23.66
N LYS A 543 3.02 -17.67 23.32
CA LYS A 543 4.39 -18.04 22.98
C LYS A 543 5.38 -17.03 23.55
N THR A 544 6.41 -17.54 24.25
CA THR A 544 7.53 -16.76 24.76
C THR A 544 8.76 -16.94 23.86
N PHE A 545 9.44 -15.84 23.57
CA PHE A 545 10.62 -15.75 22.74
C PHE A 545 11.77 -15.15 23.54
N ASP A 546 12.93 -15.79 23.53
CA ASP A 546 14.16 -15.11 23.94
C ASP A 546 14.66 -14.27 22.75
N VAL A 547 14.72 -12.95 22.93
CA VAL A 547 15.14 -12.01 21.88
C VAL A 547 16.47 -11.37 22.26
N PRO A 548 17.38 -11.13 21.29
CA PRO A 548 18.59 -10.35 21.52
C PRO A 548 18.23 -8.86 21.71
N ALA A 549 19.23 -8.04 22.04
CA ALA A 549 19.12 -6.59 21.82
C ALA A 549 18.95 -6.30 20.32
N GLY A 550 18.24 -5.22 19.98
CA GLY A 550 17.98 -4.86 18.58
C GLY A 550 16.53 -5.09 18.18
N VAL A 551 16.33 -5.27 16.86
CA VAL A 551 15.01 -5.54 16.27
C VAL A 551 14.77 -7.05 16.19
N SER A 552 13.60 -7.49 16.67
CA SER A 552 13.11 -8.86 16.48
C SER A 552 11.72 -8.85 15.83
N LYS A 553 11.55 -9.66 14.80
CA LYS A 553 10.28 -9.90 14.10
C LYS A 553 9.66 -11.19 14.64
N LEU A 554 8.49 -11.08 15.26
CA LEU A 554 7.79 -12.17 15.94
C LEU A 554 6.36 -12.32 15.40
N SER A 555 5.78 -13.50 15.54
CA SER A 555 4.37 -13.73 15.24
C SER A 555 3.80 -14.87 16.08
N ILE A 556 2.48 -14.87 16.23
CA ILE A 556 1.71 -15.95 16.86
C ILE A 556 0.36 -16.10 16.14
N PRO A 557 -0.14 -17.33 15.90
CA PRO A 557 -1.48 -17.52 15.35
C PRO A 557 -2.58 -16.93 16.22
N ILE A 558 -3.67 -16.49 15.60
CA ILE A 558 -4.87 -16.02 16.28
C ILE A 558 -6.11 -16.72 15.72
N THR A 559 -7.09 -16.96 16.59
CA THR A 559 -8.36 -17.61 16.23
C THR A 559 -9.53 -16.72 16.66
N PRO A 560 -10.74 -16.94 16.09
CA PRO A 560 -11.92 -16.15 16.45
C PRO A 560 -12.17 -16.07 17.97
N GLY A 561 -12.45 -14.87 18.46
CA GLY A 561 -12.55 -14.55 19.89
C GLY A 561 -11.20 -14.21 20.55
N GLY A 562 -10.11 -14.28 19.79
CA GLY A 562 -8.76 -13.97 20.26
C GLY A 562 -8.52 -12.49 20.53
N ILE A 563 -7.54 -12.23 21.38
CA ILE A 563 -7.07 -10.90 21.77
C ILE A 563 -5.68 -10.62 21.20
N MET A 564 -5.19 -9.40 21.38
CA MET A 564 -3.81 -9.04 21.09
C MET A 564 -3.13 -8.64 22.40
N LYS A 565 -2.06 -9.35 22.80
CA LYS A 565 -1.25 -8.96 23.95
C LYS A 565 0.22 -9.28 23.72
N GLY A 566 1.10 -8.33 24.06
CA GLY A 566 2.54 -8.49 24.01
C GLY A 566 3.20 -7.93 25.27
N VAL A 567 4.11 -8.69 25.86
CA VAL A 567 4.83 -8.33 27.09
C VAL A 567 6.32 -8.50 26.86
N ILE A 568 7.10 -7.45 27.13
CA ILE A 568 8.56 -7.52 27.19
C ILE A 568 8.96 -7.63 28.65
N GLU A 569 9.69 -8.69 29.00
CA GLU A 569 10.21 -8.95 30.34
C GLU A 569 11.74 -9.00 30.34
N ARG A 570 12.33 -8.40 31.38
CA ARG A 570 13.76 -8.49 31.66
C ARG A 570 13.96 -8.73 33.15
N ASP A 571 14.80 -9.71 33.49
CA ASP A 571 15.09 -10.12 34.87
C ASP A 571 13.82 -10.39 35.72
N GLY A 572 12.79 -10.98 35.10
CA GLY A 572 11.52 -11.30 35.74
C GLY A 572 10.61 -10.10 36.02
N LYS A 573 10.89 -8.94 35.42
CA LYS A 573 10.05 -7.73 35.51
C LYS A 573 9.48 -7.36 34.15
N VAL A 574 8.21 -7.00 34.11
CA VAL A 574 7.57 -6.41 32.92
C VAL A 574 8.16 -5.02 32.67
N VAL A 575 8.74 -4.83 31.48
CA VAL A 575 9.30 -3.57 31.01
C VAL A 575 8.31 -2.83 30.11
N VAL A 576 7.61 -3.57 29.26
CA VAL A 576 6.56 -3.05 28.37
C VAL A 576 5.40 -4.03 28.35
N GLU A 577 4.18 -3.51 28.43
CA GLU A 577 2.97 -4.27 28.18
C GLU A 577 2.13 -3.51 27.14
N LEU A 578 1.76 -4.22 26.07
CA LEU A 578 0.79 -3.78 25.09
C LEU A 578 -0.40 -4.75 25.12
N ALA A 579 -1.56 -4.25 25.52
CA ALA A 579 -2.80 -5.02 25.56
C ALA A 579 -3.98 -4.11 25.22
N PRO A 580 -4.32 -3.92 23.92
CA PRO A 580 -5.55 -3.27 23.52
C PRO A 580 -6.76 -3.89 24.22
N THR A 581 -7.73 -3.06 24.60
CA THR A 581 -8.96 -3.56 25.24
C THR A 581 -9.80 -4.36 24.23
N PRO A 582 -10.73 -5.22 24.69
CA PRO A 582 -11.62 -5.96 23.79
C PRO A 582 -12.43 -5.07 22.83
N GLU A 583 -12.75 -3.84 23.25
CA GLU A 583 -13.42 -2.82 22.43
C GLU A 583 -12.51 -2.27 21.32
N GLN A 584 -11.19 -2.22 21.58
CA GLN A 584 -10.21 -1.81 20.59
C GLN A 584 -9.88 -2.94 19.61
N PHE A 585 -9.70 -4.17 20.12
CA PHE A 585 -9.39 -5.33 19.30
C PHE A 585 -9.95 -6.63 19.87
N THR A 586 -10.77 -7.30 19.06
CA THR A 586 -11.14 -8.71 19.22
C THR A 586 -11.16 -9.33 17.83
N PHE A 587 -10.48 -10.46 17.63
CA PHE A 587 -10.41 -11.11 16.32
C PHE A 587 -11.73 -11.80 15.99
N GLN A 588 -12.40 -11.37 14.92
CA GLN A 588 -13.77 -11.77 14.62
C GLN A 588 -13.83 -13.03 13.75
N GLY A 589 -14.78 -13.93 14.06
CA GLY A 589 -15.11 -15.07 13.19
C GLY A 589 -16.29 -14.81 12.25
N SER A 590 -17.02 -13.72 12.44
CA SER A 590 -18.21 -13.37 11.66
C SER A 590 -18.31 -11.84 11.53
N PRO A 591 -17.47 -11.23 10.68
CA PRO A 591 -17.41 -9.79 10.52
C PRO A 591 -18.63 -9.28 9.76
N LYS A 592 -18.98 -7.99 9.97
CA LYS A 592 -20.06 -7.34 9.22
C LYS A 592 -19.71 -7.08 7.75
N ASN A 593 -18.46 -6.73 7.50
CA ASN A 593 -17.88 -6.46 6.19
C ASN A 593 -16.57 -7.25 6.04
N TYR A 594 -16.12 -7.55 4.82
CA TYR A 594 -14.81 -8.18 4.57
C TYR A 594 -13.68 -7.16 4.70
N ASN A 595 -13.45 -6.67 5.92
CA ASN A 595 -12.40 -5.70 6.22
C ASN A 595 -11.03 -6.37 6.40
N PHE A 596 -10.21 -6.34 5.33
CA PHE A 596 -8.82 -6.79 5.33
C PHE A 596 -7.81 -5.68 5.64
N ASN A 597 -8.24 -4.56 6.21
CA ASN A 597 -7.35 -3.54 6.76
C ASN A 597 -6.65 -4.08 8.03
N ALA A 598 -5.69 -3.33 8.59
CA ALA A 598 -4.95 -3.71 9.77
C ALA A 598 -5.38 -2.88 11.00
N PHE A 599 -5.61 -3.56 12.11
CA PHE A 599 -5.55 -2.90 13.41
C PHE A 599 -4.09 -2.86 13.86
N VAL A 600 -3.59 -1.69 14.25
CA VAL A 600 -2.18 -1.48 14.65
C VAL A 600 -2.12 -0.86 16.04
N ALA A 601 -1.22 -1.34 16.89
CA ALA A 601 -0.99 -0.78 18.21
C ALA A 601 0.50 -0.79 18.56
N SER A 602 0.91 0.08 19.48
CA SER A 602 2.28 0.09 19.99
C SER A 602 2.35 0.47 21.47
N ALA A 603 3.42 0.06 22.13
CA ALA A 603 3.78 0.51 23.48
C ALA A 603 5.29 0.71 23.59
N VAL A 604 5.69 1.63 24.47
CA VAL A 604 7.09 2.00 24.72
C VAL A 604 7.32 1.97 26.23
N ALA A 605 8.51 1.53 26.66
CA ALA A 605 8.90 1.54 28.06
C ALA A 605 8.82 2.96 28.65
N ASN A 606 8.34 3.06 29.88
CA ASN A 606 8.23 4.35 30.59
C ASN A 606 9.61 4.98 30.82
#